data_AF-A0A9X6LEH5-F1
#
_entry.id   AF-A0A9X6LEH5-F1
#
_cell.length_a   1.000
_cell.length_b   1.000
_cell.length_c   1.000
_cell.angle_alpha   90.00
_cell.angle_beta   90.00
_cell.angle_gamma   90.00
#
_symmetry.space_group_name_H-M   'P 1'
#
loop_
_entity.id
_entity.type
_entity.pdbx_description
1 polymer ?
#
loop_
_entity_poly.entity_id
_entity_poly.type
_entity_poly.pdbx_seq_one_letter_code
_entity_poly.pdbx_strand_id
1 'polypeptide(L)'
;MKYQKKRYQNIKFPSLLINQLLNNFINQYKNGELKLYIEKTENNICGYRDLSSFFNDYERNHYMCKIEYLILNVLFIKIEYNKQHTNIYMLYLSEYDFNTLINPLEKYIELNKNP
;
A
#
# COMPACT_ATOMS: atom_id res chain seq x y z
N MET A 1 -20.75 0.47 1.62
CA MET A 1 -19.29 0.55 1.42
C MET A 1 -18.95 1.89 0.78
N LYS A 2 -17.87 2.53 1.22
CA LYS A 2 -17.36 3.78 0.63
C LYS A 2 -16.00 3.47 0.00
N TYR A 3 -15.74 4.06 -1.16
CA TYR A 3 -14.43 3.99 -1.80
C TYR A 3 -13.76 5.35 -1.68
N GLN A 4 -12.57 5.40 -1.11
CA GLN A 4 -11.79 6.63 -0.99
C GLN A 4 -10.39 6.48 -1.52
N LYS A 5 -9.85 7.61 -1.99
CA LYS A 5 -8.47 7.76 -2.40
C LYS A 5 -7.81 8.82 -1.53
N LYS A 6 -6.65 8.49 -0.95
CA LYS A 6 -5.75 9.44 -0.31
C LYS A 6 -4.45 9.50 -1.12
N ARG A 7 -3.95 10.71 -1.37
CA ARG A 7 -2.72 10.95 -2.13
C ARG A 7 -1.70 11.65 -1.25
N TYR A 8 -0.49 11.10 -1.22
CA TYR A 8 0.67 11.63 -0.52
C TYR A 8 1.71 12.08 -1.55
N GLN A 9 2.08 13.36 -1.53
CA GLN A 9 3.06 13.92 -2.45
C GLN A 9 4.49 13.67 -1.96
N ASN A 10 5.37 13.28 -2.88
CA ASN A 10 6.81 13.08 -2.67
C ASN A 10 7.16 12.15 -1.51
N ILE A 11 6.29 11.18 -1.23
CA ILE A 11 6.47 10.22 -0.14
C ILE A 11 6.37 8.83 -0.71
N LYS A 12 7.37 8.02 -0.36
CA LYS A 12 7.35 6.57 -0.42
C LYS A 12 7.39 6.07 1.02
N PHE A 13 6.39 5.33 1.44
CA PHE A 13 6.36 4.82 2.80
C PHE A 13 7.38 3.67 2.95
N PRO A 14 7.99 3.49 4.13
CA PRO A 14 8.88 2.35 4.36
C PRO A 14 8.14 1.01 4.25
N SER A 15 8.80 -0.05 3.77
CA SER A 15 8.20 -1.39 3.66
C SER A 15 7.65 -1.87 4.99
N LEU A 16 8.34 -1.61 6.10
CA LEU A 16 7.91 -2.01 7.43
C LEU A 16 6.53 -1.45 7.78
N LEU A 17 6.30 -0.16 7.49
CA LEU A 17 5.02 0.50 7.75
C LEU A 17 3.91 -0.09 6.86
N ILE A 18 4.20 -0.29 5.57
CA ILE A 18 3.23 -0.90 4.64
C ILE A 18 2.92 -2.34 5.03
N ASN A 19 3.91 -3.13 5.43
CA ASN A 19 3.74 -4.52 5.86
C ASN A 19 2.86 -4.61 7.11
N GLN A 20 3.08 -3.74 8.11
CA GLN A 20 2.25 -3.69 9.31
C GLN A 20 0.80 -3.34 8.98
N LEU A 21 0.58 -2.36 8.12
CA LEU A 21 -0.76 -1.95 7.67
C LEU A 21 -1.50 -3.10 6.97
N LEU A 22 -0.83 -3.75 6.02
CA LEU A 22 -1.41 -4.87 5.28
C LEU A 22 -1.73 -6.05 6.19
N ASN A 23 -0.82 -6.44 7.08
CA ASN A 23 -1.04 -7.55 8.00
C ASN A 23 -2.21 -7.29 8.97
N ASN A 24 -2.33 -6.07 9.49
CA ASN A 24 -3.48 -5.70 10.33
C ASN A 24 -4.81 -5.88 9.56
N PHE A 25 -4.84 -5.44 8.31
CA PHE A 25 -6.04 -5.51 7.48
C PHE A 25 -6.37 -6.94 7.04
N ILE A 26 -5.37 -7.73 6.65
CA ILE A 26 -5.51 -9.14 6.26
C ILE A 26 -6.05 -9.97 7.43
N ASN A 27 -5.56 -9.70 8.65
CA ASN A 27 -6.01 -10.40 9.85
C ASN A 27 -7.48 -10.09 10.18
N GLN A 28 -7.93 -8.84 9.94
CA GLN A 28 -9.31 -8.41 10.15
C GLN A 28 -10.25 -8.97 9.07
N TYR A 29 -9.82 -8.90 7.81
CA TYR A 29 -10.61 -9.31 6.65
C TYR A 29 -9.98 -10.55 6.00
N LYS A 30 -10.24 -11.70 6.63
CA LYS A 30 -9.74 -13.01 6.18
C LYS A 30 -10.19 -13.33 4.75
N ASN A 31 -9.46 -14.23 4.07
CA ASN A 31 -9.77 -14.79 2.74
C ASN A 31 -9.56 -13.84 1.54
N GLY A 32 -8.67 -12.85 1.65
CA GLY A 32 -8.26 -12.06 0.50
C GLY A 32 -7.03 -12.60 -0.23
N GLU A 33 -6.90 -12.20 -1.49
CA GLU A 33 -5.75 -12.43 -2.36
C GLU A 33 -4.89 -11.16 -2.42
N LEU A 34 -3.57 -11.31 -2.31
CA LEU A 34 -2.63 -10.22 -2.45
C LEU A 34 -1.95 -10.29 -3.82
N LYS A 35 -2.01 -9.20 -4.59
CA LYS A 35 -1.31 -9.04 -5.86
C LYS A 35 -0.24 -7.97 -5.75
N LEU A 36 0.97 -8.31 -6.15
CA LEU A 36 2.19 -7.53 -5.90
C LEU A 36 2.94 -7.30 -7.21
N TYR A 37 3.19 -6.04 -7.55
CA TYR A 37 3.82 -5.68 -8.82
C TYR A 37 4.87 -4.58 -8.65
N ILE A 38 6.00 -4.74 -9.31
CA ILE A 38 7.03 -3.70 -9.45
C ILE A 38 7.38 -3.54 -10.93
N GLU A 39 7.35 -2.30 -11.40
CA GLU A 39 7.85 -1.94 -12.72
C GLU A 39 9.35 -1.60 -12.60
N LYS A 40 10.19 -2.51 -13.09
CA LYS A 40 11.66 -2.38 -12.99
C LYS A 40 12.24 -1.54 -14.12
N THR A 41 11.62 -1.60 -15.30
CA THR A 41 11.94 -0.81 -16.50
C THR A 41 10.64 -0.52 -17.26
N GLU A 42 10.68 0.41 -18.22
CA GLU A 42 9.50 0.87 -19.00
C GLU A 42 8.69 -0.25 -19.67
N ASN A 43 9.26 -1.45 -19.84
CA ASN A 43 8.60 -2.60 -20.46
C ASN A 43 8.64 -3.87 -19.59
N ASN A 44 9.04 -3.79 -18.32
CA ASN A 44 9.18 -4.97 -17.45
C ASN A 44 8.45 -4.80 -16.11
N ILE A 45 7.28 -5.46 -16.03
CA ILE A 45 6.48 -5.58 -14.82
C ILE A 45 6.75 -6.96 -14.20
N CYS A 46 7.35 -6.97 -13.02
CA CYS A 46 7.58 -8.18 -12.24
C CYS A 46 6.43 -8.38 -11.24
N GLY A 47 5.79 -9.55 -11.28
CA GLY A 47 4.85 -10.01 -10.25
C GLY A 47 5.57 -10.78 -9.13
N TYR A 48 5.09 -10.66 -7.90
CA TYR A 48 5.66 -11.35 -6.73
C TYR A 48 4.60 -12.24 -6.08
N ARG A 49 5.06 -13.37 -5.50
CA ARG A 49 4.20 -14.34 -4.81
C ARG A 49 4.00 -14.01 -3.33
N ASP A 50 4.93 -13.27 -2.74
CA ASP A 50 4.94 -12.99 -1.30
C ASP A 50 5.51 -11.58 -1.02
N LEU A 51 5.14 -11.03 0.14
CA LEU A 51 5.53 -9.69 0.58
C LEU A 51 7.03 -9.56 0.85
N SER A 52 7.70 -10.63 1.30
CA SER A 52 9.13 -10.56 1.64
C SER A 52 9.97 -10.35 0.38
N SER A 53 9.74 -11.17 -0.64
CA SER A 53 10.38 -11.03 -1.95
C SER A 53 10.07 -9.69 -2.61
N PHE A 54 8.83 -9.23 -2.51
CA PHE A 54 8.42 -7.92 -3.01
C PHE A 54 9.16 -6.78 -2.30
N PHE A 55 9.26 -6.82 -0.96
CA PHE A 55 9.82 -5.72 -0.20
C PHE A 55 11.34 -5.56 -0.37
N ASN A 56 12.06 -6.63 -0.69
CA ASN A 56 13.48 -6.57 -1.04
C ASN A 56 13.74 -5.65 -2.25
N ASP A 57 12.84 -5.65 -3.23
CA ASP A 57 12.94 -4.77 -4.39
C ASP A 57 12.19 -3.45 -4.19
N TYR A 58 11.12 -3.45 -3.40
CA TYR A 58 10.36 -2.25 -3.04
C TYR A 58 11.25 -1.18 -2.44
N GLU A 59 12.20 -1.50 -1.57
CA GLU A 59 13.04 -0.48 -0.90
C GLU A 59 13.93 0.31 -1.87
N ARG A 60 14.12 -0.18 -3.10
CA ARG A 60 14.86 0.54 -4.12
C ARG A 60 14.02 1.72 -4.63
N ASN A 61 14.48 2.95 -4.40
CA ASN A 61 13.70 4.19 -4.62
C ASN A 61 13.28 4.48 -6.06
N HIS A 62 13.82 3.76 -7.04
CA HIS A 62 13.67 4.09 -8.46
C HIS A 62 12.53 3.34 -9.15
N TYR A 63 11.82 2.43 -8.48
CA TYR A 63 10.78 1.62 -9.10
C TYR A 63 9.38 2.12 -8.78
N MET A 64 8.48 2.03 -9.76
CA MET A 64 7.05 2.13 -9.49
C MET A 64 6.57 0.80 -8.93
N CYS A 65 5.67 0.85 -7.96
CA CYS A 65 5.16 -0.37 -7.35
C CYS A 65 3.68 -0.27 -7.02
N LYS A 66 3.03 -1.42 -7.05
CA LYS A 66 1.60 -1.57 -6.81
C LYS A 66 1.35 -2.79 -5.94
N ILE A 67 0.60 -2.59 -4.86
CA ILE A 67 0.08 -3.64 -3.99
C ILE A 67 -1.45 -3.58 -4.07
N GLU A 68 -2.10 -4.70 -4.32
CA GLU A 68 -3.55 -4.82 -4.36
C GLU A 68 -3.97 -5.95 -3.41
N TYR A 69 -4.90 -5.67 -2.50
CA TYR A 69 -5.55 -6.68 -1.67
C TYR A 69 -7.00 -6.81 -2.13
N LEU A 70 -7.37 -8.01 -2.56
CA LEU A 70 -8.69 -8.31 -3.11
C LEU A 70 -9.43 -9.28 -2.20
N ILE A 71 -10.71 -9.05 -1.95
CA ILE A 71 -11.58 -10.02 -1.24
C ILE A 71 -12.73 -10.36 -2.18
N LEU A 72 -12.92 -11.65 -2.47
CA LEU A 72 -13.90 -12.12 -3.45
C LEU A 72 -13.79 -11.35 -4.79
N ASN A 73 -12.56 -11.13 -5.26
CA ASN A 73 -12.20 -10.35 -6.46
C ASN A 73 -12.57 -8.85 -6.43
N VAL A 74 -13.03 -8.32 -5.30
CA VAL A 74 -13.26 -6.89 -5.11
C VAL A 74 -11.98 -6.25 -4.58
N LEU A 75 -11.54 -5.13 -5.16
CA LEU A 75 -10.35 -4.41 -4.71
C LEU A 75 -10.65 -3.67 -3.39
N PHE A 76 -10.08 -4.18 -2.29
CA PHE A 76 -10.26 -3.60 -0.95
C PHE A 76 -9.21 -2.57 -0.61
N ILE A 77 -7.94 -2.86 -0.87
CA ILE A 77 -6.83 -1.92 -0.72
C ILE A 77 -6.03 -1.89 -2.00
N LYS A 78 -5.63 -0.70 -2.44
CA LYS A 78 -4.58 -0.51 -3.43
C LYS A 78 -3.58 0.53 -2.95
N ILE A 79 -2.30 0.18 -2.96
CA ILE A 79 -1.19 1.06 -2.66
C ILE A 79 -0.37 1.18 -3.94
N GLU A 80 -0.20 2.40 -4.44
CA GLU A 80 0.53 2.67 -5.68
C GLU A 80 1.53 3.80 -5.47
N TYR A 81 2.82 3.49 -5.63
CA TYR A 81 3.88 4.49 -5.65
C TYR A 81 4.38 4.67 -7.09
N ASN A 82 4.38 5.93 -7.55
CA ASN A 82 4.76 6.29 -8.92
C ASN A 82 5.92 7.30 -8.97
N LYS A 83 6.88 7.18 -8.05
CA LYS A 83 8.05 8.08 -7.87
C LYS A 83 7.73 9.46 -7.31
N GLN A 84 6.64 10.07 -7.77
CA GLN A 84 6.21 11.40 -7.34
C GLN A 84 5.16 11.35 -6.22
N HIS A 85 4.36 10.29 -6.15
CA HIS A 85 3.27 10.19 -5.19
C HIS A 85 3.11 8.76 -4.72
N THR A 86 2.60 8.61 -3.49
CA THR A 86 1.93 7.38 -3.07
C THR A 86 0.42 7.62 -3.03
N ASN A 87 -0.33 6.81 -3.76
CA ASN A 87 -1.79 6.77 -3.72
C ASN A 87 -2.23 5.55 -2.90
N ILE A 88 -3.14 5.78 -1.98
CA ILE A 88 -3.80 4.74 -1.19
C ILE A 88 -5.28 4.78 -1.55
N TYR A 89 -5.79 3.68 -2.07
CA TYR A 89 -7.20 3.49 -2.35
C TYR A 89 -7.75 2.44 -1.39
N MET A 90 -8.96 2.68 -0.89
CA MET A 90 -9.58 1.81 0.09
C MET A 90 -11.08 1.73 -0.14
N LEU A 91 -11.58 0.49 -0.17
CA LEU A 91 -12.99 0.17 0.03
C LEU A 91 -13.19 -0.17 1.50
N TYR A 92 -14.09 0.54 2.18
CA TYR A 92 -14.33 0.34 3.61
C TYR A 92 -15.80 0.40 3.98
N LEU A 93 -16.12 -0.17 5.14
CA LEU A 93 -17.47 -0.24 5.69
C LEU A 93 -17.73 0.87 6.71
N SER A 94 -16.72 1.22 7.50
CA SER A 94 -16.80 2.23 8.54
C SER A 94 -15.62 3.21 8.53
N GLU A 95 -15.80 4.39 9.12
CA GLU A 95 -14.71 5.36 9.31
C GLU A 95 -13.60 4.82 10.21
N TYR A 96 -13.92 3.90 11.12
CA TYR A 96 -12.92 3.20 11.93
C TYR A 96 -11.94 2.41 11.06
N ASP A 97 -12.43 1.67 10.07
CA ASP A 97 -11.58 0.89 9.14
C ASP A 97 -10.66 1.82 8.35
N PHE A 98 -11.21 2.94 7.86
CA PHE A 98 -10.46 3.97 7.16
C PHE A 98 -9.35 4.56 8.03
N ASN A 99 -9.70 4.98 9.25
CA ASN A 99 -8.75 5.57 10.21
C ASN A 99 -7.66 4.58 10.63
N THR A 100 -7.98 3.30 10.74
CA THR A 100 -7.01 2.23 11.06
C THR A 100 -5.91 2.15 10.02
N LEU A 101 -6.25 2.38 8.75
CA LEU A 101 -5.30 2.34 7.65
C LEU A 101 -4.55 3.66 7.46
N ILE A 102 -5.25 4.79 7.59
CA ILE A 102 -4.69 6.11 7.27
C ILE A 102 -3.91 6.72 8.43
N ASN A 103 -4.35 6.58 9.68
CA ASN A 103 -3.71 7.24 10.82
C ASN A 103 -2.22 6.87 11.01
N PRO A 104 -1.78 5.60 10.83
CA PRO A 104 -0.36 5.28 10.90
C PRO A 104 0.47 5.99 9.82
N LEU A 105 -0.11 6.19 8.63
CA LEU A 105 0.54 6.92 7.54
C LEU A 105 0.64 8.41 7.87
N GLU A 106 -0.45 9.03 8.33
CA GLU A 106 -0.43 10.46 8.72
C GLU A 106 0.56 10.72 9.86
N LYS A 107 0.59 9.84 10.87
CA LYS A 107 1.55 9.93 11.99
C LYS A 107 3.00 9.81 11.52
N TYR A 108 3.29 8.92 10.57
CA TYR A 108 4.62 8.84 9.96
C TYR A 108 5.02 10.17 9.31
N ILE A 109 4.09 10.82 8.60
CA ILE A 109 4.34 12.09 7.94
C ILE A 109 4.61 13.21 8.94
N GLU A 110 3.80 13.30 10.01
CA GLU A 110 3.98 14.29 11.07
C GLU A 110 5.36 14.18 11.72
N LEU A 111 5.80 12.95 12.02
CA LEU A 111 7.10 12.69 12.65
C LEU A 111 8.30 12.99 11.74
N ASN A 112 8.15 12.92 10.42
CA ASN A 112 9.24 13.11 9.46
C ASN A 112 9.22 14.50 8.78
N LYS A 113 8.20 15.33 9.03
CA LYS A 113 8.13 16.72 8.53
C LYS A 113 8.82 17.74 9.43
N ASN A 114 9.21 17.36 10.64
CA ASN A 114 9.99 18.19 11.57
C ASN A 114 11.36 17.51 11.85
N PRO A 115 12.33 17.59 10.92
CA PRO A 115 13.70 17.19 11.19
C PRO A 115 14.39 18.13 12.20
#